data_AF-E0SKC4-F1
#
_entry.id   AF-E0SKC4-F1
#
_cell.length_a   1.000
_cell.length_b   1.000
_cell.length_c   1.000
_cell.angle_alpha   90.00
_cell.angle_beta   90.00
_cell.angle_gamma   90.00
#
_symmetry.space_group_name_H-M   'P 1'
#
loop_
_entity.id
_entity.type
_entity.pdbx_description
1 polymer ?
#
loop_
_entity_poly.entity_id
_entity_poly.type
_entity_poly.pdbx_seq_one_letter_code
_entity_poly.pdbx_strand_id
1 'polypeptide(L)'
;MAEYFIRQFNVDKLILNAASIDVDRGLICTSSPVNASVARAMIDVSNRVIVVADHSKFTKSSLSVITRIEDVGVIVTDAGARGIIETVPEKLRKKFVIAH
;
A
#
# COMPACT_ATOMS: atom_id res chain seq x y z
N MET A 1 14.40 11.89 11.24
CA MET A 1 14.53 13.33 10.87
C MET A 1 13.54 13.67 9.76
N ALA A 2 13.52 12.92 8.65
CA ALA A 2 12.54 13.11 7.59
C ALA A 2 11.08 13.00 8.10
N GLU A 3 10.80 12.03 8.96
CA GLU A 3 9.46 11.79 9.53
C GLU A 3 8.96 12.98 10.35
N TYR A 4 9.86 13.69 11.04
CA TYR A 4 9.50 14.87 11.82
C TYR A 4 8.97 15.98 10.92
N PHE A 5 9.67 16.26 9.81
CA PHE A 5 9.23 17.27 8.85
C PHE A 5 7.95 16.84 8.12
N ILE A 6 7.83 15.55 7.78
CA ILE A 6 6.62 15.03 7.13
C ILE A 6 5.37 15.25 7.99
N ARG A 7 5.50 15.09 9.31
CA ARG A 7 4.40 15.28 10.27
C ARG A 7 3.91 16.74 10.38
N GLN A 8 4.58 17.69 9.73
CA GLN A 8 4.16 19.09 9.69
C GLN A 8 3.28 19.43 8.47
N PHE A 9 3.10 18.49 7.53
CA PHE A 9 2.21 18.69 6.38
C PHE A 9 0.76 18.33 6.72
N ASN A 10 -0.18 18.90 5.96
CA ASN A 10 -1.55 18.44 5.87
C ASN A 10 -1.78 17.99 4.42
N VAL A 11 -1.96 16.69 4.20
CA VAL A 11 -1.96 16.09 2.86
C VAL A 11 -3.37 15.59 2.52
N ASP A 12 -3.92 16.08 1.41
CA ASP A 12 -5.23 15.60 0.94
C ASP A 12 -5.16 14.17 0.39
N LYS A 13 -4.13 13.88 -0.40
CA LYS A 13 -3.94 12.59 -1.06
C LYS A 13 -2.47 12.19 -1.10
N LEU A 14 -2.18 10.98 -0.64
CA LEU A 14 -0.91 10.32 -0.82
C LEU A 14 -1.02 9.26 -1.92
N ILE A 15 -0.10 9.30 -2.88
CA ILE A 15 0.14 8.22 -3.82
C ILE A 15 1.40 7.49 -3.35
N LEU A 16 1.25 6.23 -2.97
CA LEU A 16 2.28 5.42 -2.34
C LEU A 16 2.63 4.23 -3.23
N ASN A 17 3.92 3.97 -3.42
CA ASN A 17 4.37 2.74 -4.05
C ASN A 17 4.52 1.61 -3.02
N ALA A 18 4.49 0.36 -3.51
CA ALA A 18 4.79 -0.82 -2.71
C ALA A 18 5.90 -1.64 -3.38
N ALA A 19 6.78 -2.22 -2.56
CA ALA A 19 7.72 -3.23 -3.06
C ALA A 19 7.06 -4.61 -3.12
N SER A 20 6.18 -4.91 -2.15
CA SER A 20 5.31 -6.08 -2.21
C SER A 20 3.97 -5.84 -1.52
N ILE A 21 2.94 -6.57 -1.97
CA ILE A 21 1.61 -6.65 -1.36
C ILE A 21 1.36 -8.12 -1.03
N ASP A 22 1.37 -8.43 0.26
CA ASP A 22 1.08 -9.77 0.77
C ASP A 22 -0.41 -9.85 1.09
N VAL A 23 -1.20 -10.36 0.15
CA VAL A 23 -2.66 -10.46 0.29
C VAL A 23 -3.10 -11.49 1.32
N ASP A 24 -2.28 -12.52 1.58
CA ASP A 24 -2.58 -13.57 2.55
C ASP A 24 -2.46 -13.02 3.98
N ARG A 25 -1.44 -12.19 4.23
CA ARG A 25 -1.22 -11.54 5.52
C ARG A 25 -1.88 -10.17 5.63
N GLY A 26 -2.41 -9.64 4.52
CA GLY A 26 -3.04 -8.33 4.45
C GLY A 26 -2.06 -7.16 4.60
N LEU A 27 -0.81 -7.30 4.13
CA LEU A 27 0.27 -6.33 4.38
C LEU A 27 0.73 -5.64 3.10
N ILE A 28 1.11 -4.36 3.23
CA ILE A 28 1.82 -3.58 2.22
C ILE A 28 3.24 -3.34 2.73
N CYS A 29 4.23 -3.70 1.92
CA CYS A 29 5.62 -3.70 2.32
C CYS A 29 6.50 -2.89 1.36
N THR A 30 7.66 -2.48 1.86
CA THR A 30 8.72 -1.82 1.08
C THR A 30 10.08 -2.50 1.31
N SER A 31 11.10 -2.05 0.60
CA SER A 31 12.42 -2.68 0.58
C SER A 31 13.27 -2.40 1.82
N SER A 32 13.00 -1.33 2.58
CA SER A 32 13.80 -0.97 3.76
C SER A 32 12.97 -0.44 4.93
N PRO A 33 13.43 -0.63 6.18
CA PRO A 33 12.76 -0.09 7.36
C PRO A 33 12.68 1.44 7.37
N VAL A 34 13.68 2.11 6.79
CA VAL A 34 13.72 3.58 6.67
C VAL A 34 12.60 4.06 5.74
N ASN A 35 12.44 3.44 4.56
CA ASN A 35 11.34 3.78 3.65
C ASN A 35 9.98 3.46 4.29
N ALA A 36 9.90 2.39 5.07
CA ALA A 36 8.67 2.04 5.79
C ALA A 36 8.30 3.09 6.84
N SER A 37 9.29 3.59 7.59
CA SER A 37 9.12 4.65 8.58
C SER A 37 8.61 5.95 7.94
N VAL A 38 9.23 6.36 6.83
CA VAL A 38 8.82 7.53 6.05
C VAL A 38 7.41 7.39 5.49
N ALA A 39 7.11 6.25 4.85
CA ALA A 39 5.78 5.99 4.29
C ALA A 39 4.69 6.00 5.36
N ARG A 40 4.95 5.45 6.56
CA ARG A 40 4.02 5.54 7.69
C ARG A 40 3.78 6.99 8.13
N ALA A 41 4.84 7.78 8.26
CA ALA A 41 4.68 9.20 8.59
C ALA A 41 3.85 9.95 7.53
N MET A 42 3.99 9.61 6.25
CA MET A 42 3.17 10.17 5.17
C MET A 42 1.71 9.72 5.27
N ILE A 43 1.46 8.44 5.59
CA ILE A 43 0.10 7.91 5.80
C ILE A 43 -0.59 8.65 6.94
N ASP A 44 0.10 8.87 8.07
CA ASP A 44 -0.46 9.50 9.27
C ASP A 44 -0.99 10.92 9.04
N VAL A 45 -0.42 11.66 8.07
CA VAL A 45 -0.82 13.04 7.74
C VAL A 45 -1.71 13.16 6.50
N SER A 46 -2.14 12.02 5.94
CA SER A 46 -2.88 11.99 4.68
C SER A 46 -4.35 11.63 4.88
N ASN A 47 -5.26 12.47 4.36
CA ASN A 47 -6.70 12.19 4.37
C ASN A 47 -7.08 10.96 3.53
N ARG A 48 -6.36 10.71 2.43
CA ARG A 48 -6.59 9.54 1.58
C ARG A 48 -5.27 8.95 1.07
N VAL A 49 -5.12 7.64 1.27
CA VAL A 49 -3.97 6.88 0.78
C VAL A 49 -4.37 6.04 -0.43
N ILE A 50 -3.62 6.20 -1.52
CA ILE A 50 -3.76 5.47 -2.77
C ILE A 50 -2.45 4.70 -2.98
N VAL A 51 -2.50 3.38 -2.94
CA VAL A 51 -1.35 2.55 -3.26
C VAL A 51 -1.40 2.21 -4.74
N VAL A 52 -0.27 2.30 -5.44
CA VAL A 52 -0.15 1.90 -6.83
C VAL A 52 0.91 0.82 -6.95
N ALA A 53 0.50 -0.33 -7.49
CA ALA A 53 1.38 -1.48 -7.67
C ALA A 53 0.85 -2.38 -8.80
N ASP A 54 1.72 -2.75 -9.74
CA ASP A 54 1.40 -3.77 -10.73
C ASP A 54 1.26 -5.17 -10.09
N HIS A 55 0.70 -6.11 -10.84
CA HIS A 55 0.46 -7.48 -10.43
C HIS A 55 1.76 -8.22 -10.02
N SER A 56 2.93 -7.82 -10.53
CA SER A 56 4.22 -8.43 -10.16
C SER A 56 4.60 -8.15 -8.71
N LYS A 57 3.97 -7.16 -8.06
CA LYS A 57 4.20 -6.82 -6.65
C LYS A 57 3.39 -7.66 -5.68
N PHE A 58 2.48 -8.52 -6.14
CA PHE A 58 1.67 -9.37 -5.27
C PHE A 58 2.47 -10.60 -4.83
N THR A 59 3.43 -10.38 -3.93
CA THR A 59 4.40 -11.37 -3.45
C THR A 59 4.62 -11.24 -1.94
N LYS A 60 5.38 -12.18 -1.37
CA LYS A 60 5.77 -12.20 0.06
C LYS A 60 7.23 -11.78 0.29
N SER A 61 7.84 -11.08 -0.67
CA SER A 61 9.30 -10.92 -0.73
C SER A 61 9.88 -9.81 0.17
N SER A 62 9.05 -8.93 0.74
CA SER A 62 9.54 -7.78 1.50
C SER A 62 9.22 -7.87 2.99
N LEU A 63 10.26 -7.72 3.82
CA LEU A 63 10.18 -7.83 5.28
C LEU A 63 9.77 -6.51 5.97
N SER A 64 9.97 -5.37 5.32
CA SER A 64 9.68 -4.07 5.91
C SER A 64 8.23 -3.68 5.66
N VAL A 65 7.38 -3.95 6.64
CA VAL A 65 5.95 -3.62 6.59
C VAL A 65 5.76 -2.12 6.68
N ILE A 66 4.99 -1.53 5.76
CA ILE A 66 4.51 -0.15 5.84
C ILE A 66 3.23 -0.12 6.69
N THR A 67 2.18 -0.80 6.21
CA THR A 67 0.82 -0.75 6.78
C THR A 67 0.01 -1.98 6.34
N ARG A 68 -1.24 -2.10 6.80
CA ARG A 68 -2.16 -3.14 6.33
C ARG A 68 -2.99 -2.66 5.15
N ILE A 69 -3.44 -3.59 4.32
CA ILE A 69 -4.35 -3.33 3.18
C ILE A 69 -5.66 -2.67 3.65
N GLU A 70 -6.13 -3.00 4.86
CA GLU A 70 -7.34 -2.42 5.42
C GLU A 70 -7.22 -0.94 5.77
N ASP A 71 -6.01 -0.48 6.09
CA ASP A 71 -5.74 0.89 6.56
C ASP A 71 -5.56 1.89 5.39
N VAL A 72 -5.46 1.42 4.14
CA VAL A 72 -5.35 2.30 2.96
C VAL A 72 -6.70 2.55 2.29
N GLY A 73 -6.82 3.65 1.55
CA GLY A 73 -8.06 4.00 0.85
C GLY A 73 -8.34 3.06 -0.33
N VAL A 74 -7.36 2.90 -1.22
CA VAL A 74 -7.47 2.05 -2.41
C VAL A 74 -6.10 1.57 -2.87
N ILE A 75 -6.05 0.39 -3.50
CA ILE A 75 -4.91 -0.18 -4.19
C ILE A 75 -5.26 -0.24 -5.67
N VAL A 76 -4.54 0.52 -6.49
CA VAL A 76 -4.68 0.52 -7.94
C VAL A 76 -3.64 -0.42 -8.54
N THR A 77 -4.10 -1.34 -9.39
CA THR A 77 -3.26 -2.34 -10.05
C THR A 77 -3.71 -2.57 -11.49
N ASP A 78 -2.90 -3.28 -12.27
CA ASP A 78 -3.21 -3.60 -13.66
C ASP A 78 -4.02 -4.91 -13.80
N ALA A 79 -4.47 -5.20 -15.01
CA ALA A 79 -5.34 -6.34 -15.30
C ALA A 79 -4.72 -7.72 -14.97
N GLY A 80 -3.39 -7.82 -14.87
CA GLY A 80 -2.71 -9.05 -14.47
C GLY A 80 -3.07 -9.54 -13.06
N ALA A 81 -3.58 -8.66 -12.19
CA ALA A 81 -3.91 -9.00 -10.80
C ALA A 81 -5.31 -9.62 -10.63
N ARG A 82 -6.13 -9.75 -11.69
CA ARG A 82 -7.53 -10.25 -11.59
C ARG A 82 -7.64 -11.58 -10.82
N GLY A 83 -6.90 -12.59 -11.26
CA GLY A 83 -6.93 -13.90 -10.61
C GLY A 83 -6.43 -13.86 -9.16
N ILE A 84 -5.53 -12.94 -8.84
CA ILE A 84 -5.05 -12.76 -7.45
C ILE A 84 -6.15 -12.14 -6.59
N ILE A 85 -6.82 -11.09 -7.08
CA ILE A 85 -7.88 -10.40 -6.32
C ILE A 85 -9.08 -11.33 -6.07
N GLU A 86 -9.37 -12.25 -7.00
CA GLU A 86 -10.44 -13.24 -6.84
C GLU A 86 -10.19 -14.19 -5.66
N THR A 87 -8.95 -14.49 -5.29
CA THR A 87 -8.64 -15.36 -4.14
C THR A 87 -8.67 -14.62 -2.81
N VAL A 88 -8.59 -13.28 -2.83
CA VAL A 88 -8.60 -12.44 -1.62
C VAL A 88 -9.96 -12.52 -0.91
N PRO A 89 -10.02 -12.50 0.43
CA PRO A 89 -11.28 -12.42 1.16
C PRO A 89 -12.15 -11.24 0.72
N GLU A 90 -13.46 -11.46 0.61
CA GLU A 90 -14.43 -10.48 0.09
C GLU A 90 -14.30 -9.10 0.76
N LYS A 91 -14.09 -9.07 2.08
CA LYS A 91 -13.89 -7.84 2.86
C LYS A 91 -12.75 -6.94 2.35
N LEU A 92 -11.70 -7.54 1.78
CA LEU A 92 -10.52 -6.84 1.26
C LEU A 92 -10.62 -6.58 -0.24
N ARG A 93 -11.38 -7.36 -1.01
CA ARG A 93 -11.53 -7.17 -2.47
C ARG A 93 -11.94 -5.73 -2.85
N LYS A 94 -12.80 -5.11 -2.04
CA LYS A 94 -13.24 -3.70 -2.22
C LYS A 94 -12.12 -2.66 -2.15
N LYS A 95 -10.93 -3.03 -1.65
CA LYS A 95 -9.76 -2.14 -1.63
C LYS A 95 -9.06 -2.08 -2.98
N PHE A 96 -9.31 -3.01 -3.89
CA PHE A 96 -8.60 -3.09 -5.15
C PHE A 96 -9.40 -2.46 -6.30
N VAL A 97 -8.71 -1.70 -7.14
CA VAL A 97 -9.22 -1.17 -8.41
C VAL A 97 -8.26 -1.61 -9.51
N ILE A 98 -8.82 -2.18 -10.57
CA ILE A 98 -8.06 -2.56 -11.76
C ILE A 98 -8.13 -1.41 -12.75
N ALA A 99 -6.99 -0.82 -13.07
CA ALA A 99 -6.86 0.17 -14.13
C ALA A 99 -6.84 -0.54 -15.50
N HIS A 100 -7.50 0.07 -16.48
CA HIS A 100 -7.59 -0.39 -17.87
C HIS A 100 -6.51 0.24 -18.74
#